data_AF-A0A7V4B131-F1
#
_entry.id   AF-A0A7V4B131-F1
#
_cell.length_a   1.000
_cell.length_b   1.000
_cell.length_c   1.000
_cell.angle_alpha   90.00
_cell.angle_beta   90.00
_cell.angle_gamma   90.00
#
_symmetry.space_group_name_H-M   'P 1'
#
loop_
_entity.id
_entity.type
_entity.pdbx_description
1 polymer ?
#
loop_
_entity_poly.entity_id
_entity_poly.type
_entity_poly.pdbx_seq_one_letter_code
_entity_poly.pdbx_strand_id
1 'polypeptide(L)'
;RLFVAESESQARGYVFAAPEARLLRRHRLAGCAARIAREAPVFFFRPRADRAFYLRYVSFALRGKFSLPDFSAGYPATLHINISPDCQGSGFGSALLHEAEQYLWSRGAAGIHLSTTTLNRAALKFYAARGYEELYSRQTRFYEPWEPGGVSLVLFGKKLCAG
;
A
#
# COMPACT_ATOMS: atom_id res chain seq x y z
N ARG A 1 -2.49 1.53 -13.41
CA ARG A 1 -1.47 2.41 -14.02
C ARG A 1 -0.32 2.60 -13.03
N LEU A 2 0.92 2.62 -13.52
CA LEU A 2 2.11 2.97 -12.74
C LEU A 2 2.58 4.36 -13.19
N PHE A 3 2.85 5.24 -12.23
CA PHE A 3 3.51 6.53 -12.43
C PHE A 3 4.82 6.52 -11.64
N VAL A 4 5.84 7.17 -12.17
CA VAL A 4 7.17 7.26 -11.57
C VAL A 4 7.53 8.75 -11.50
N ALA A 5 8.00 9.20 -10.34
CA ALA A 5 8.60 10.50 -10.19
C ALA A 5 10.09 10.38 -10.50
N GLU A 6 10.58 11.25 -11.38
CA GLU A 6 11.96 11.23 -11.85
C GLU A 6 12.62 12.58 -11.60
N SER A 7 13.86 12.56 -11.16
CA SER A 7 14.72 13.75 -11.02
C SER A 7 16.16 13.34 -11.29
N GLU A 8 16.86 14.14 -12.10
CA GLU A 8 18.23 13.85 -12.55
C GLU A 8 18.35 12.46 -13.20
N SER A 9 17.37 12.09 -14.02
CA SER A 9 17.28 10.79 -14.67
C SER A 9 17.23 9.59 -13.71
N GLN A 10 16.86 9.80 -12.45
CA GLN A 10 16.71 8.77 -11.43
C GLN A 10 15.28 8.71 -10.90
N ALA A 11 14.75 7.49 -10.73
CA ALA A 11 13.46 7.27 -10.11
C ALA A 11 13.53 7.63 -8.61
N ARG A 12 12.77 8.65 -8.21
CA ARG A 12 12.68 9.16 -6.82
C ARG A 12 11.45 8.66 -6.07
N GLY A 13 10.52 8.04 -6.79
CA GLY A 13 9.32 7.45 -6.21
C GLY A 13 8.39 6.91 -7.26
N TYR A 14 7.36 6.21 -6.83
CA TYR A 14 6.32 5.70 -7.73
C TYR A 14 4.97 5.68 -7.04
N VAL A 15 3.91 5.68 -7.84
CA VAL A 15 2.56 5.31 -7.42
C VAL A 15 1.95 4.32 -8.40
N PHE A 16 1.43 3.23 -7.85
CA PHE A 16 0.63 2.27 -8.59
C PHE A 16 -0.84 2.51 -8.25
N ALA A 17 -1.66 2.83 -9.24
CA ALA A 17 -3.08 3.15 -9.11
C ALA A 17 -3.94 2.12 -9.85
N ALA A 18 -4.94 1.57 -9.19
CA ALA A 18 -5.87 0.59 -9.76
C ALA A 18 -7.33 1.05 -9.57
N PRO A 19 -8.09 1.25 -10.67
CA PRO A 19 -9.48 1.70 -10.62
C PRO A 19 -10.42 0.75 -9.89
N GLU A 20 -10.09 -0.55 -9.87
CA GLU A 20 -10.90 -1.56 -9.22
C GLU A 20 -10.01 -2.54 -8.43
N ALA A 21 -10.07 -2.45 -7.10
CA ALA A 21 -9.28 -3.30 -6.20
C ALA A 21 -9.61 -4.80 -6.31
N ARG A 22 -10.80 -5.16 -6.81
CA ARG A 22 -11.25 -6.54 -6.98
C ARG A 22 -10.49 -7.27 -8.09
N LEU A 23 -10.15 -6.57 -9.17
CA LEU A 23 -9.39 -7.14 -10.30
C LEU A 23 -7.94 -7.48 -9.90
N LEU A 24 -7.34 -6.67 -9.03
CA LEU A 24 -6.02 -6.95 -8.45
C LEU A 24 -5.98 -8.28 -7.68
N ARG A 25 -7.05 -8.64 -6.98
CA ARG A 25 -7.12 -9.89 -6.20
C ARG A 25 -7.17 -11.12 -7.11
N ARG A 26 -7.81 -11.02 -8.27
CA ARG A 26 -7.97 -12.14 -9.23
C ARG A 26 -6.70 -12.44 -10.02
N HIS A 27 -5.95 -11.42 -10.44
CA HIS A 27 -4.74 -11.62 -11.25
C HIS A 27 -3.46 -11.93 -10.44
N ARG A 28 -3.45 -11.70 -9.11
CA ARG A 28 -2.25 -11.87 -8.27
C ARG A 28 -1.84 -13.33 -8.05
N LEU A 29 -2.78 -14.26 -7.90
CA LEU A 29 -2.43 -15.59 -7.37
C LEU A 29 -1.66 -16.45 -8.37
N ALA A 30 -2.13 -16.56 -9.62
CA ALA A 30 -1.47 -17.42 -10.62
C ALA A 30 -0.13 -16.83 -11.10
N GLY A 31 -0.06 -15.52 -11.33
CA GLY A 31 1.14 -14.85 -11.84
C GLY A 31 2.26 -14.73 -10.80
N CYS A 32 1.93 -14.56 -9.52
CA CYS A 32 2.94 -14.47 -8.47
C CYS A 32 3.46 -15.84 -8.04
N ALA A 33 2.65 -16.91 -8.11
CA ALA A 33 3.04 -18.22 -7.61
C ALA A 33 4.31 -18.77 -8.29
N ALA A 34 4.38 -18.70 -9.62
CA ALA A 34 5.56 -19.15 -10.38
C ALA A 34 6.82 -18.35 -10.01
N ARG A 35 6.69 -17.03 -9.85
CA ARG A 35 7.81 -16.18 -9.43
C ARG A 35 8.23 -16.45 -7.99
N ILE A 36 7.29 -16.61 -7.08
CA ILE A 36 7.57 -16.96 -5.68
C ILE A 36 8.29 -18.31 -5.61
N ALA A 37 7.83 -19.32 -6.37
CA ALA A 37 8.49 -20.63 -6.42
C ALA A 37 9.92 -20.53 -6.95
N ARG A 38 10.15 -19.73 -8.00
CA ARG A 38 11.50 -19.51 -8.57
C ARG A 38 12.46 -18.83 -7.59
N GLU A 39 11.97 -17.86 -6.82
CA GLU A 39 12.78 -17.12 -5.84
C GLU A 39 12.86 -17.83 -4.47
N ALA A 40 12.14 -18.93 -4.28
CA ALA A 40 12.09 -19.66 -3.00
C ALA A 40 13.48 -20.11 -2.49
N PRO A 41 14.44 -20.58 -3.32
CA PRO A 41 15.77 -20.94 -2.83
C PRO A 41 16.53 -19.77 -2.19
N VAL A 42 16.30 -18.54 -2.66
CA VAL A 42 16.94 -17.32 -2.12
C VAL A 42 16.56 -17.08 -0.65
N PHE A 43 15.40 -17.57 -0.22
CA PHE A 43 14.96 -17.50 1.18
C PHE A 43 15.98 -18.07 2.16
N PHE A 44 16.63 -19.20 1.82
CA PHE A 44 17.57 -19.88 2.72
C PHE A 44 18.88 -19.08 2.90
N PHE A 45 19.24 -18.24 1.93
CA PHE A 45 20.42 -17.39 1.99
C PHE A 45 20.17 -16.03 2.66
N ARG A 46 18.93 -15.69 3.02
CA ARG A 46 18.63 -14.42 3.70
C ARG A 46 19.07 -14.43 5.16
N PRO A 47 19.40 -13.27 5.77
CA PRO A 47 19.68 -13.15 7.20
C PRO A 47 18.57 -13.75 8.08
N ARG A 48 18.90 -14.21 9.29
CA ARG A 48 17.92 -14.82 10.22
C ARG A 48 16.72 -13.90 10.51
N ALA A 49 16.96 -12.60 10.68
CA ALA A 49 15.92 -11.61 10.93
C ALA A 49 14.91 -11.54 9.78
N ASP A 50 15.40 -11.48 8.54
CA ASP A 50 14.56 -11.48 7.34
C ASP A 50 13.73 -12.76 7.25
N ARG A 51 14.35 -13.93 7.47
CA ARG A 51 13.62 -15.21 7.42
C ARG A 51 12.49 -15.25 8.46
N ALA A 52 12.72 -14.73 9.67
CA ALA A 52 11.68 -14.64 10.69
C ALA A 52 10.52 -13.74 10.24
N PHE A 53 10.80 -12.61 9.59
CA PHE A 53 9.78 -11.74 8.99
C PHE A 53 8.96 -12.47 7.93
N TYR A 54 9.62 -13.10 6.95
CA TYR A 54 8.95 -13.81 5.85
C TYR A 54 8.12 -15.00 6.36
N LEU A 55 8.64 -15.81 7.29
CA LEU A 55 7.89 -16.92 7.88
C LEU A 55 6.63 -16.41 8.59
N ARG A 56 6.76 -15.35 9.40
CA ARG A 56 5.61 -14.74 10.07
C ARG A 56 4.60 -14.18 9.06
N TYR A 57 5.07 -13.55 7.98
CA TYR A 57 4.22 -13.01 6.91
C TYR A 57 3.38 -14.11 6.26
N VAL A 58 4.03 -15.20 5.83
CA VAL A 58 3.32 -16.37 5.25
C VAL A 58 2.34 -16.95 6.27
N SER A 59 2.76 -17.11 7.52
CA SER A 59 1.92 -17.63 8.61
C SER A 59 0.67 -16.76 8.87
N PHE A 60 0.78 -15.44 8.77
CA PHE A 60 -0.35 -14.51 8.91
C PHE A 60 -1.25 -14.52 7.67
N ALA A 61 -0.66 -14.58 6.48
CA ALA A 61 -1.40 -14.65 5.22
C ALA A 61 -2.26 -15.93 5.15
N LEU A 62 -1.68 -17.10 5.45
CA LEU A 62 -2.40 -18.38 5.46
C LEU A 62 -3.54 -18.43 6.47
N ARG A 63 -3.43 -17.69 7.58
CA ARG A 63 -4.48 -17.57 8.60
C ARG A 63 -5.47 -16.42 8.34
N GLY A 64 -5.40 -15.77 7.17
CA GLY A 64 -6.30 -14.66 6.81
C GLY A 64 -6.15 -13.41 7.70
N LYS A 65 -5.04 -13.27 8.45
CA LYS A 65 -4.87 -12.19 9.43
C LYS A 65 -4.62 -10.80 8.80
N PHE A 66 -4.34 -10.76 7.50
CA PHE A 66 -4.27 -9.52 6.72
C PHE A 66 -5.61 -9.09 6.12
N SER A 67 -6.70 -9.82 6.38
CA SER A 67 -8.03 -9.42 5.90
C SER A 67 -8.45 -8.10 6.54
N LEU A 68 -8.92 -7.18 5.70
CA LEU A 68 -9.50 -5.89 6.06
C LEU A 68 -10.95 -5.85 5.56
N PRO A 69 -11.84 -5.07 6.20
CA PRO A 69 -13.21 -4.89 5.70
C PRO A 69 -13.22 -4.40 4.25
N ASP A 70 -14.19 -4.87 3.46
CA ASP A 70 -14.29 -4.49 2.05
C ASP A 70 -15.04 -3.16 1.88
N PHE A 71 -14.29 -2.09 1.63
CA PHE A 71 -14.83 -0.76 1.34
C PHE A 71 -15.03 -0.49 -0.16
N SER A 72 -14.84 -1.49 -1.03
CA SER A 72 -14.88 -1.29 -2.49
C SER A 72 -16.22 -0.79 -3.04
N ALA A 73 -17.32 -0.93 -2.31
CA ALA A 73 -18.61 -0.37 -2.73
C ALA A 73 -18.60 1.17 -2.72
N GLY A 74 -17.98 1.79 -1.71
CA GLY A 74 -17.87 3.24 -1.61
C GLY A 74 -16.57 3.81 -2.19
N TYR A 75 -15.51 3.00 -2.19
CA TYR A 75 -14.15 3.40 -2.55
C TYR A 75 -13.55 2.30 -3.45
N PRO A 76 -13.97 2.17 -4.71
CA PRO A 76 -13.58 1.03 -5.56
C PRO A 76 -12.10 1.02 -5.94
N ALA A 77 -11.48 2.20 -6.04
CA ALA A 77 -10.09 2.34 -6.44
C ALA A 77 -9.13 2.16 -5.27
N THR A 78 -7.90 1.74 -5.57
CA THR A 78 -6.80 1.70 -4.61
C THR A 78 -5.49 2.16 -5.23
N LEU A 79 -4.58 2.65 -4.39
CA LEU A 79 -3.24 3.02 -4.81
C LEU A 79 -2.19 2.63 -3.77
N HIS A 80 -0.95 2.49 -4.22
CA HIS A 80 0.23 2.30 -3.38
C HIS A 80 1.33 3.25 -3.84
N ILE A 81 1.81 4.11 -2.94
CA ILE A 81 2.84 5.12 -3.23
C ILE A 81 4.05 4.90 -2.33
N ASN A 82 5.24 5.06 -2.89
CA ASN A 82 6.50 5.05 -2.14
C ASN A 82 7.43 6.12 -2.71
N ILE A 83 8.11 6.86 -1.82
CA ILE A 83 9.10 7.89 -2.16
C ILE A 83 10.42 7.50 -1.50
N SER A 84 11.52 7.64 -2.23
CA SER A 84 12.86 7.42 -1.71
C SER A 84 13.11 8.33 -0.49
N PRO A 85 13.74 7.83 0.60
CA PRO A 85 13.87 8.57 1.85
C PRO A 85 14.50 9.97 1.71
N ASP A 86 15.50 10.10 0.85
CA ASP A 86 16.22 11.34 0.50
C ASP A 86 15.35 12.36 -0.25
N CYS A 87 14.22 11.93 -0.80
CA CYS A 87 13.30 12.75 -1.60
C CYS A 87 11.97 13.05 -0.87
N GLN A 88 11.83 12.61 0.38
CA GLN A 88 10.63 12.88 1.18
C GLN A 88 10.56 14.36 1.58
N GLY A 89 9.36 14.92 1.64
CA GLY A 89 9.17 16.35 1.92
C GLY A 89 9.37 17.29 0.72
N SER A 90 9.94 16.80 -0.39
CA SER A 90 10.24 17.61 -1.59
C SER A 90 9.09 17.70 -2.61
N GLY A 91 7.86 17.38 -2.21
CA GLY A 91 6.68 17.50 -3.08
C GLY A 91 6.39 16.33 -4.03
N PHE A 92 7.34 15.42 -4.29
CA PHE A 92 7.14 14.26 -5.17
C PHE A 92 5.92 13.40 -4.79
N GLY A 93 5.72 13.16 -3.50
CA GLY A 93 4.55 12.41 -3.01
C GLY A 93 3.23 13.08 -3.37
N SER A 94 3.16 14.41 -3.26
CA SER A 94 1.97 15.19 -3.63
C SER A 94 1.68 15.09 -5.12
N ALA A 95 2.72 15.27 -5.95
CA ALA A 95 2.59 15.21 -7.41
C ALA A 95 2.11 13.82 -7.87
N LEU A 96 2.75 12.76 -7.36
CA LEU A 96 2.34 11.40 -7.69
C LEU A 96 0.92 11.09 -7.21
N LEU A 97 0.55 11.51 -5.99
CA LEU A 97 -0.81 11.29 -5.51
C LEU A 97 -1.84 12.03 -6.39
N HIS A 98 -1.56 13.27 -6.79
CA HIS A 98 -2.42 14.05 -7.66
C HIS A 98 -2.66 13.37 -9.01
N GLU A 99 -1.59 12.95 -9.68
CA GLU A 99 -1.67 12.22 -10.95
C GLU A 99 -2.46 10.91 -10.82
N ALA A 100 -2.26 10.18 -9.71
CA ALA A 100 -3.02 8.97 -9.43
C ALA A 100 -4.51 9.28 -9.20
N GLU A 101 -4.84 10.33 -8.45
CA GLU A 101 -6.23 10.74 -8.20
C GLU A 101 -6.94 11.14 -9.49
N GLN A 102 -6.30 11.98 -10.33
CA GLN A 102 -6.83 12.37 -11.64
C GLN A 102 -7.04 11.16 -12.56
N TYR A 103 -6.05 10.26 -12.62
CA TYR A 103 -6.18 9.03 -13.38
C TYR A 103 -7.35 8.18 -12.89
N LEU A 104 -7.49 7.98 -11.58
CA LEU A 104 -8.57 7.14 -11.03
C LEU A 104 -9.94 7.78 -11.27
N TRP A 105 -10.03 9.11 -11.12
CA TRP A 105 -11.25 9.86 -11.41
C TRP A 105 -11.64 9.78 -12.89
N SER A 106 -10.72 10.00 -13.82
CA SER A 106 -10.96 9.85 -15.27
C SER A 106 -11.35 8.43 -15.69
N ARG A 107 -11.10 7.43 -14.84
CA ARG A 107 -11.54 6.04 -15.02
C ARG A 107 -12.88 5.73 -14.35
N GLY A 108 -13.57 6.75 -13.83
CA GLY A 108 -14.90 6.64 -13.24
C GLY A 108 -14.92 6.14 -11.79
N ALA A 109 -13.78 6.13 -11.09
CA ALA A 109 -13.77 5.71 -9.69
C ALA A 109 -14.49 6.75 -8.81
N ALA A 110 -15.48 6.30 -8.02
CA ALA A 110 -16.21 7.17 -7.08
C ALA A 110 -15.41 7.50 -5.80
N GLY A 111 -14.33 6.77 -5.54
CA GLY A 111 -13.51 6.95 -4.35
C GLY A 111 -12.31 6.00 -4.33
N ILE A 112 -11.33 6.36 -3.51
CA ILE A 112 -10.06 5.66 -3.33
C ILE A 112 -9.99 5.15 -1.90
N HIS A 113 -9.56 3.90 -1.72
CA HIS A 113 -9.06 3.42 -0.44
C HIS A 113 -7.60 3.01 -0.50
N LEU A 114 -6.91 3.16 0.62
CA LEU A 114 -5.54 2.71 0.80
C LEU A 114 -5.31 2.32 2.25
N SER A 115 -4.27 1.54 2.52
CA SER A 115 -3.93 1.11 3.87
C SER A 115 -2.48 1.38 4.19
N THR A 116 -2.21 1.78 5.42
CA THR A 116 -0.87 1.93 5.98
C THR A 116 -0.86 1.41 7.42
N THR A 117 0.20 1.68 8.17
CA THR A 117 0.31 1.32 9.59
C THR A 117 0.59 2.54 10.45
N THR A 118 0.34 2.45 11.75
CA THR A 118 0.69 3.50 12.71
C THR A 118 2.20 3.75 12.85
N LEU A 119 3.04 2.84 12.34
CA LEU A 119 4.49 3.07 12.22
C LEU A 119 4.80 4.16 11.19
N ASN A 120 3.99 4.27 10.14
CA ASN A 120 4.18 5.26 9.10
C ASN A 120 3.48 6.58 9.44
N ARG A 121 3.97 7.25 10.49
CA ARG A 121 3.41 8.52 10.99
C ARG A 121 3.39 9.62 9.91
N ALA A 122 4.39 9.63 9.03
CA ALA A 122 4.45 10.55 7.91
C ALA A 122 3.29 10.33 6.93
N ALA A 123 3.00 9.07 6.57
CA ALA A 123 1.87 8.74 5.70
C ALA A 123 0.52 9.10 6.34
N LEU A 124 0.33 8.84 7.64
CA LEU A 124 -0.91 9.22 8.34
C LEU A 124 -1.22 10.72 8.18
N LYS A 125 -0.22 11.56 8.47
CA LYS A 125 -0.32 13.02 8.31
C LYS A 125 -0.50 13.42 6.85
N PHE A 126 0.24 12.78 5.95
CA PHE A 126 0.21 13.07 4.52
C PHE A 126 -1.18 12.84 3.91
N TYR A 127 -1.83 11.73 4.24
CA TYR A 127 -3.16 11.40 3.73
C TYR A 127 -4.25 12.25 4.38
N ALA A 128 -4.23 12.41 5.70
CA ALA A 128 -5.19 13.25 6.42
C ALA A 128 -5.19 14.69 5.87
N ALA A 129 -4.00 15.27 5.65
CA ALA A 129 -3.86 16.61 5.07
C ALA A 129 -4.38 16.75 3.62
N ARG A 130 -4.70 15.64 2.95
CA ARG A 130 -5.15 15.59 1.54
C ARG A 130 -6.60 15.11 1.41
N GLY A 131 -7.36 15.17 2.51
CA GLY A 131 -8.78 14.84 2.53
C GLY A 131 -9.07 13.35 2.52
N TYR A 132 -8.12 12.51 2.93
CA TYR A 132 -8.40 11.10 3.23
C TYR A 132 -8.82 10.97 4.68
N GLU A 133 -9.95 10.29 4.90
CA GLU A 133 -10.52 10.01 6.21
C GLU A 133 -10.20 8.58 6.62
N GLU A 134 -9.97 8.36 7.92
CA GLU A 134 -9.81 7.02 8.46
C GLU A 134 -11.17 6.30 8.43
N LEU A 135 -11.28 5.25 7.63
CA LEU A 135 -12.49 4.42 7.55
C LEU A 135 -12.48 3.26 8.55
N TYR A 136 -11.28 2.78 8.88
CA TYR A 136 -11.10 1.63 9.75
C TYR A 136 -9.69 1.58 10.32
N SER A 137 -9.57 1.17 11.58
CA SER A 137 -8.29 0.88 12.21
C SER A 137 -8.40 -0.36 13.09
N ARG A 138 -7.36 -1.21 13.05
CA ARG A 138 -7.28 -2.41 13.89
C ARG A 138 -5.85 -2.69 14.27
N GLN A 139 -5.62 -2.98 15.54
CA GLN A 139 -4.34 -3.48 16.01
C GLN A 139 -3.98 -4.81 15.31
N THR A 140 -2.73 -4.94 14.89
CA THR A 140 -2.18 -6.15 14.33
C THR A 140 -1.02 -6.64 15.18
N ARG A 141 -1.02 -7.94 15.49
CA ARG A 141 0.13 -8.58 16.14
C ARG A 141 1.25 -8.92 15.16
N PHE A 142 1.12 -8.58 13.89
CA PHE A 142 2.13 -8.92 12.88
C PHE A 142 3.51 -8.35 13.25
N TYR A 143 3.55 -7.09 13.69
CA TYR A 143 4.79 -6.37 14.01
C TYR A 143 5.30 -6.57 15.45
N GLU A 144 4.57 -7.25 16.32
CA GLU A 144 4.88 -7.39 17.76
C GLU A 144 6.35 -7.76 18.08
N PRO A 145 7.05 -8.65 17.33
CA PRO A 145 8.46 -8.94 17.60
C PRO A 145 9.43 -7.76 17.36
N TRP A 146 9.06 -6.80 16.51
CA TRP A 146 9.87 -5.63 16.17
C TRP A 146 9.34 -4.35 16.81
N GLU A 147 8.04 -4.30 17.10
CA GLU A 147 7.33 -3.13 17.60
C GLU A 147 6.38 -3.55 18.75
N PRO A 148 6.93 -3.78 19.96
CA PRO A 148 6.16 -4.28 21.10
C PRO A 148 5.08 -3.29 21.58
N GLY A 149 5.25 -2.00 21.28
CA GLY A 149 4.30 -0.93 21.64
C GLY A 149 2.95 -1.00 20.93
N GLY A 150 2.76 -1.97 20.03
CA GLY A 150 1.52 -2.20 19.31
C GLY A 150 1.44 -1.37 18.03
N VAL A 151 1.00 -2.02 16.96
CA VAL A 151 0.85 -1.42 15.64
C VAL A 151 -0.56 -1.62 15.16
N SER A 152 -1.19 -0.57 14.63
CA SER A 152 -2.49 -0.68 13.97
C SER A 152 -2.33 -0.58 12.47
N LEU A 153 -3.10 -1.40 11.75
CA LEU A 153 -3.39 -1.20 10.34
C LEU A 153 -4.45 -0.11 10.26
N VAL A 154 -4.20 0.90 9.44
CA VAL A 154 -5.11 2.04 9.24
C VAL A 154 -5.53 2.05 7.78
N LEU A 155 -6.83 2.06 7.52
CA LEU A 155 -7.41 2.14 6.19
C LEU A 155 -8.03 3.52 6.01
N PHE A 156 -7.59 4.21 4.96
CA PHE A 156 -8.06 5.52 4.58
C PHE A 156 -8.99 5.44 3.38
N GLY A 157 -9.91 6.41 3.28
CA GLY A 157 -10.83 6.60 2.18
C GLY A 157 -10.94 8.06 1.76
N LYS A 158 -11.05 8.31 0.46
CA LYS A 158 -11.35 9.64 -0.10
C LYS A 158 -12.34 9.49 -1.25
N LYS A 159 -13.41 10.30 -1.24
CA LYS A 159 -14.32 10.40 -2.38
C LYS A 159 -13.67 11.23 -3.48
N LEU A 160 -13.86 10.82 -4.73
CA LEU A 160 -13.45 11.61 -5.89
C LEU A 160 -14.68 12.36 -6.37
N CYS A 161 -14.79 13.64 -6.03
CA CYS A 161 -15.84 14.53 -6.52
C CYS A 161 -15.37 15.23 -7.80
N ALA A 162 -16.31 15.60 -8.68
CA ALA A 162 -16.06 16.72 -9.57
C ALA A 162 -15.89 17.96 -8.68
N GLY A 163 -14.78 18.68 -8.86
CA GLY A 163 -14.51 19.92 -8.13
C GLY A 163 -15.59 20.97 -8.33
#